data_AF-A0A4Y3IL38-F1
#
_entry.id   AF-A0A4Y3IL38-F1
#
_cell.length_a   1.000
_cell.length_b   1.000
_cell.length_c   1.000
_cell.angle_alpha   90.00
_cell.angle_beta   90.00
_cell.angle_gamma   90.00
#
_symmetry.space_group_name_H-M   'P 1'
#
loop_
_entity.id
_entity.type
_entity.pdbx_description
1 polymer ?
#
loop_
_entity_poly.entity_id
_entity_poly.type
_entity_poly.pdbx_seq_one_letter_code
_entity_poly.pdbx_strand_id
1 'polypeptide(L)'
;MPSNTCQQINPELHLDSLAVLKLLSLKPMGTVTLDELEFFIYHSVCEKVDTLLNLLEFNQCILIDGENIYLTDFGLEYLEVNG
;
A
#
# COMPACT_ATOMS: atom_id res chain seq x y z
N MET A 1 -19.78 -13.03 13.89
CA MET A 1 -19.90 -11.77 13.11
C MET A 1 -18.55 -11.55 12.45
N PRO A 2 -18.47 -11.49 11.12
CA PRO A 2 -17.22 -11.77 10.40
C PRO A 2 -16.46 -10.48 10.09
N SER A 3 -15.15 -10.48 10.31
CA SER A 3 -14.19 -9.62 9.59
C SER A 3 -12.77 -10.18 9.80
N ASN A 4 -12.60 -11.48 9.49
CA ASN A 4 -11.29 -12.12 9.41
C ASN A 4 -10.66 -11.94 8.01
N THR A 5 -11.12 -10.95 7.25
CA THR A 5 -10.87 -10.80 5.81
C THR A 5 -9.43 -10.39 5.50
N CYS A 6 -8.66 -9.89 6.47
CA CYS A 6 -7.24 -9.58 6.28
C CYS A 6 -6.33 -10.83 6.32
N GLN A 7 -6.74 -11.92 6.97
CA GLN A 7 -5.96 -13.18 6.97
C GLN A 7 -6.14 -14.00 5.68
N GLN A 8 -7.04 -13.54 4.81
CA GLN A 8 -7.31 -13.93 3.42
C GLN A 8 -6.21 -13.70 2.37
N ILE A 9 -5.46 -12.62 2.56
CA ILE A 9 -4.80 -11.94 1.44
C ILE A 9 -3.45 -12.59 1.26
N ASN A 10 -3.21 -13.11 0.05
CA ASN A 10 -1.96 -13.73 -0.40
C ASN A 10 -0.75 -13.23 0.41
N PRO A 11 0.00 -14.10 1.11
CA PRO A 11 1.10 -13.68 1.97
C PRO A 11 2.18 -12.89 1.20
N GLU A 12 2.32 -13.14 -0.10
CA GLU A 12 3.14 -12.34 -1.01
C GLU A 12 2.60 -10.90 -1.17
N LEU A 13 1.29 -10.75 -1.40
CA LEU A 13 0.62 -9.45 -1.48
C LEU A 13 0.68 -8.68 -0.15
N HIS A 14 0.70 -9.37 1.00
CA HIS A 14 0.84 -8.73 2.31
C HIS A 14 2.23 -8.12 2.50
N LEU A 15 3.30 -8.84 2.11
CA LEU A 15 4.67 -8.33 2.17
C LEU A 15 4.87 -7.14 1.22
N ASP A 16 4.30 -7.22 0.02
CA ASP A 16 4.35 -6.13 -0.96
C ASP A 16 3.56 -4.90 -0.47
N SER A 17 2.40 -5.11 0.17
CA SER A 17 1.58 -4.04 0.77
C SER A 17 2.34 -3.29 1.87
N LEU A 18 3.04 -4.01 2.75
CA LEU A 18 3.87 -3.39 3.77
C LEU A 18 5.05 -2.62 3.18
N ALA A 19 5.67 -3.13 2.11
CA ALA A 19 6.76 -2.43 1.42
C ALA A 19 6.30 -1.09 0.85
N VAL A 20 5.09 -1.03 0.25
CA VAL A 20 4.49 0.22 -0.25
C VAL A 20 4.19 1.19 0.88
N LEU A 21 3.55 0.73 1.96
CA LEU A 21 3.22 1.57 3.11
C LEU A 21 4.48 2.11 3.79
N LYS A 22 5.53 1.30 3.89
CA LYS A 22 6.83 1.72 4.42
C LYS A 22 7.53 2.73 3.52
N LEU A 23 7.41 2.58 2.21
CA LEU A 23 7.96 3.54 1.26
C LEU A 23 7.25 4.89 1.37
N LEU A 24 5.92 4.87 1.47
CA LEU A 24 5.11 6.07 1.69
C LEU A 24 5.47 6.76 3.01
N SER A 25 5.65 6.02 4.11
CA SER A 25 5.98 6.61 5.42
C SER A 25 7.37 7.24 5.48
N LEU A 26 8.28 6.84 4.60
CA LEU A 26 9.62 7.43 4.47
C LEU A 26 9.66 8.70 3.61
N LYS A 27 8.59 9.00 2.87
CA LYS A 27 8.53 10.16 1.99
C LYS A 27 8.05 11.41 2.73
N PRO A 28 8.68 12.57 2.51
CA PRO A 28 8.22 13.82 3.11
C PRO A 28 6.79 14.10 2.62
N MET A 29 5.85 14.33 3.55
CA MET A 29 4.40 14.47 3.33
C MET A 29 3.61 13.17 3.16
N GLY A 30 4.24 11.99 3.19
CA GLY A 30 3.52 10.72 3.04
C GLY A 30 2.91 10.52 1.66
N THR A 31 3.45 11.19 0.63
CA THR A 31 2.94 11.18 -0.74
C THR A 31 3.99 10.67 -1.70
N VAL A 32 3.59 9.83 -2.65
CA VAL A 32 4.37 9.48 -3.84
C VAL A 32 3.50 9.52 -5.08
N THR A 33 4.12 9.77 -6.22
CA THR A 33 3.44 9.58 -7.51
C THR A 33 3.41 8.12 -7.92
N LEU A 34 2.47 7.74 -8.79
CA LEU A 34 2.41 6.40 -9.37
C LEU A 34 3.72 6.05 -10.09
N ASP A 35 4.29 6.97 -10.87
CA ASP A 35 5.57 6.78 -11.57
C ASP A 35 6.73 6.51 -10.62
N GLU A 36 6.80 7.24 -9.51
CA GLU A 36 7.80 6.98 -8.47
C GLU A 36 7.60 5.62 -7.83
N LEU A 37 6.35 5.25 -7.53
CA LEU A 37 6.04 3.95 -6.95
C LEU A 37 6.45 2.81 -7.88
N GLU A 38 6.12 2.91 -9.16
CA GLU A 38 6.54 1.95 -10.18
C GLU A 38 8.07 1.83 -10.26
N PHE A 39 8.78 2.96 -10.20
CA PHE A 39 10.25 2.98 -10.17
C PHE A 39 10.83 2.20 -8.97
N PHE A 40 10.20 2.28 -7.80
CA PHE A 40 10.67 1.58 -6.60
C PHE A 40 10.26 0.09 -6.57
N ILE A 41 9.18 -0.29 -7.24
CA ILE A 41 8.60 -1.64 -7.22
C ILE A 41 8.99 -2.47 -8.47
N TYR A 42 9.93 -1.96 -9.26
CA TYR A 42 10.22 -2.34 -10.66
C TYR A 42 10.64 -3.81 -10.95
N HIS A 43 10.67 -4.73 -10.00
CA HIS A 43 11.16 -6.10 -10.26
C HIS A 43 10.22 -7.27 -9.93
N SER A 44 9.13 -7.07 -9.18
CA SER A 44 8.27 -8.18 -8.74
C SER A 44 6.78 -7.99 -8.99
N VAL A 45 6.30 -6.75 -9.20
CA VAL A 45 4.85 -6.46 -9.05
C VAL A 45 4.23 -5.70 -10.22
N CYS A 46 4.92 -5.35 -11.31
CA CYS A 46 4.33 -4.53 -12.40
C CYS A 46 2.97 -5.06 -12.91
N GLU A 47 2.76 -6.37 -13.00
CA GLU A 47 1.46 -6.94 -13.43
C GLU A 47 0.35 -6.84 -12.37
N LYS A 48 0.68 -6.46 -11.13
CA LYS A 48 -0.23 -6.44 -9.97
C LYS A 48 -0.22 -5.13 -9.18
N VAL A 49 0.55 -4.10 -9.56
CA VAL A 49 0.60 -2.81 -8.86
C VAL A 49 -0.79 -2.21 -8.72
N ASP A 50 -1.58 -2.19 -9.80
CA ASP A 50 -2.96 -1.71 -9.76
C ASP A 50 -3.82 -2.52 -8.78
N THR A 51 -3.68 -3.84 -8.76
CA THR A 51 -4.45 -4.70 -7.85
C THR A 51 -4.07 -4.44 -6.40
N LEU A 52 -2.79 -4.21 -6.13
CA LEU A 52 -2.28 -3.90 -4.80
C LEU A 52 -2.73 -2.52 -4.34
N LEU A 53 -2.67 -1.51 -5.20
CA LEU A 53 -3.15 -0.16 -4.90
C LEU A 53 -4.65 -0.14 -4.64
N ASN A 54 -5.44 -0.80 -5.49
CA ASN A 54 -6.88 -0.96 -5.27
C ASN A 54 -7.17 -1.66 -3.94
N LEU A 55 -6.36 -2.65 -3.55
CA LEU A 55 -6.53 -3.34 -2.27
C LEU A 55 -6.16 -2.46 -1.07
N LEU A 56 -5.06 -1.70 -1.17
CA LEU A 56 -4.66 -0.77 -0.12
C LEU A 56 -5.67 0.38 0.05
N GLU A 57 -6.22 0.89 -1.05
CA GLU A 57 -7.26 1.92 -1.04
C GLU A 57 -8.57 1.36 -0.48
N PHE A 58 -8.98 0.16 -0.89
CA PHE A 58 -10.17 -0.52 -0.34
C PHE A 58 -10.06 -0.72 1.18
N ASN A 59 -8.86 -1.05 1.68
CA ASN A 59 -8.60 -1.17 3.11
C ASN A 59 -8.33 0.16 3.82
N GLN A 60 -8.52 1.30 3.13
CA GLN A 60 -8.33 2.65 3.66
C GLN A 60 -6.89 2.95 4.12
N CYS A 61 -5.90 2.17 3.70
CA CYS A 61 -4.50 2.39 4.05
C CYS A 61 -3.85 3.50 3.22
N ILE A 62 -4.36 3.74 2.01
CA ILE A 62 -3.92 4.81 1.12
C ILE A 62 -5.13 5.56 0.56
N LEU A 63 -4.88 6.77 0.05
CA LEU A 63 -5.81 7.55 -0.75
C LEU A 63 -5.16 7.87 -2.10
N ILE A 64 -5.87 7.61 -3.19
CA ILE A 64 -5.39 7.94 -4.55
C ILE A 64 -6.13 9.20 -5.03
N ASP A 65 -5.39 10.26 -5.33
CA ASP A 65 -5.93 11.49 -5.92
C ASP A 65 -5.12 11.85 -7.17
N GLY A 66 -5.70 11.48 -8.32
CA GLY A 66 -5.03 11.56 -9.62
C GLY A 66 -3.82 10.63 -9.67
N GLU A 67 -2.64 11.20 -9.87
CA GLU A 67 -1.37 10.48 -9.90
C GLU A 67 -0.72 10.35 -8.51
N ASN A 68 -1.28 11.00 -7.49
CA ASN A 68 -0.70 11.04 -6.16
C ASN A 68 -1.32 9.97 -5.26
N ILE A 69 -0.46 9.29 -4.52
CA ILE A 69 -0.82 8.25 -3.55
C ILE A 69 -0.40 8.76 -2.18
N TYR A 70 -1.38 8.93 -1.30
CA TYR A 70 -1.20 9.43 0.06
C TYR A 70 -1.33 8.30 1.06
N LEU A 71 -0.45 8.27 2.05
CA LEU A 71 -0.63 7.43 3.24
C LEU A 71 -1.69 8.04 4.15
N THR A 72 -2.63 7.22 4.60
CA THR A 72 -3.62 7.63 5.60
C THR A 72 -3.11 7.33 7.01
N ASP A 73 -3.70 7.94 8.02
CA ASP A 73 -3.43 7.63 9.43
C ASP A 73 -3.70 6.14 9.73
N PHE A 74 -4.71 5.55 9.10
CA PHE A 74 -5.02 4.13 9.24
C PHE A 74 -3.94 3.23 8.61
N GLY A 75 -3.40 3.61 7.45
CA GLY A 75 -2.29 2.92 6.83
C GLY A 75 -1.02 2.98 7.66
N LEU A 76 -0.79 4.10 8.35
CA LEU A 76 0.30 4.26 9.31
C LEU A 76 0.14 3.35 10.53
N GLU A 77 -1.04 3.34 11.18
CA GLU A 77 -1.33 2.42 12.28
C GLU A 77 -1.20 0.96 11.85
N TYR A 78 -1.70 0.61 10.67
CA TYR A 78 -1.57 -0.74 10.11
C TYR A 78 -0.09 -1.14 9.95
N LEU A 79 0.76 -0.22 9.50
CA LEU A 79 2.21 -0.42 9.40
C LEU A 79 2.84 -0.59 10.79
N GLU A 80 2.44 0.17 11.80
CA GLU A 80 2.98 0.02 13.17
C GLU A 80 2.61 -1.32 13.81
N VAL A 81 1.42 -1.86 13.50
CA VAL A 81 0.94 -3.13 14.04
C VAL A 81 1.55 -4.34 13.32
N ASN A 82 1.84 -4.22 12.02
CA ASN A 82 2.25 -5.35 11.17
C ASN A 82 3.70 -5.26 10.64
N GLY A 83 4.42 -4.18 10.92
CA GLY A 83 5.76 -3.87 10.40
C GLY A 83 6.94 -4.40 11.21
#